data_AF-A0AAJ7IUK4-F1
#
_entry.id   AF-A0AAJ7IUK4-F1
#
_cell.length_a   1.000
_cell.length_b   1.000
_cell.length_c   1.000
_cell.angle_alpha   90.00
_cell.angle_beta   90.00
_cell.angle_gamma   90.00
#
_symmetry.space_group_name_H-M   'P 1'
#
loop_
_entity.id
_entity.type
_entity.pdbx_description
1 polymer ?
#
loop_
_entity_poly.entity_id
_entity_poly.type
_entity_poly.pdbx_seq_one_letter_code
_entity_poly.pdbx_strand_id
1 'polypeptide(L)' 'DDFKSEQTKLKSVLVNFLVSADIKPESIVSYNHLGNNDGYNLTAPQQFRSKEISKRNVVDDMVQSNRILYEPG' A
#
# COMPACT_ATOMS: atom_id res chain seq x y z
N ASP A 1 11.72 1.18 -7.80
CA ASP A 1 11.92 1.50 -6.38
C ASP A 1 11.41 2.89 -6.09
N ASP A 2 10.27 3.00 -5.39
CA ASP A 2 9.76 4.25 -4.83
C ASP A 2 10.21 4.31 -3.37
N PHE A 3 10.69 5.46 -2.89
CA PHE A 3 11.06 5.59 -1.49
C PHE A 3 9.84 5.33 -0.61
N LYS A 4 9.92 4.35 0.31
CA LYS A 4 8.85 4.04 1.26
C LYS A 4 8.67 5.24 2.22
N SER A 5 7.85 6.20 1.80
CA SER A 5 7.42 7.34 2.61
C SER A 5 6.64 6.88 3.85
N GLU A 6 6.50 7.77 4.83
CA GLU A 6 5.96 7.49 6.17
C GLU A 6 4.64 6.71 6.15
N GLN A 7 3.68 7.10 5.31
CA GLN A 7 2.40 6.39 5.19
C GLN A 7 2.57 4.96 4.68
N THR A 8 3.40 4.74 3.66
CA THR A 8 3.67 3.40 3.10
C THR A 8 4.36 2.52 4.14
N LYS A 9 5.30 3.10 4.92
CA LYS A 9 6.01 2.39 5.99
C LYS A 9 5.06 1.95 7.10
N LEU A 10 4.18 2.85 7.57
CA LEU A 10 3.17 2.53 8.58
C LEU A 10 2.18 1.48 8.08
N LYS A 11 1.73 1.60 6.83
CA LYS A 11 0.81 0.64 6.21
C LYS A 11 1.38 -0.78 6.25
N SER A 12 2.64 -0.96 5.86
CA SER A 12 3.29 -2.28 5.87
C SER A 12 3.30 -2.90 7.26
N VAL A 13 3.68 -2.13 8.28
CA VAL A 13 3.76 -2.60 9.66
C VAL A 13 2.37 -2.97 10.19
N LEU A 14 1.37 -2.12 9.93
CA LEU A 14 0.00 -2.34 10.41
C LEU A 14 -0.63 -3.58 9.78
N VAL A 15 -0.49 -3.74 8.46
CA VAL A 15 -1.05 -4.91 7.75
C VAL A 15 -0.36 -6.19 8.20
N ASN A 16 0.97 -6.16 8.33
CA ASN A 16 1.71 -7.32 8.85
C ASN A 16 1.25 -7.70 10.26
N PHE A 17 1.03 -6.71 11.14
CA PHE A 17 0.49 -6.96 12.48
C PHE A 17 -0.90 -7.60 12.45
N LEU A 18 -1.83 -7.08 11.64
CA LEU A 18 -3.19 -7.62 11.54
C LEU A 18 -3.19 -9.06 11.02
N VAL A 19 -2.45 -9.33 9.94
CA VAL A 19 -2.33 -10.69 9.38
C VAL A 19 -1.67 -11.65 10.37
N SER A 20 -0.66 -11.19 11.12
CA SER A 20 0.00 -12.00 12.17
C SER A 20 -0.92 -12.28 13.36
N ALA A 21 -1.90 -11.42 13.60
CA ALA A 21 -2.93 -11.58 14.63
C ALA A 21 -4.15 -12.39 14.12
N ASP A 22 -4.06 -12.99 12.94
CA ASP A 22 -5.12 -13.75 12.27
C ASP A 22 -6.37 -12.92 11.93
N ILE A 23 -6.18 -11.60 11.77
CA ILE A 23 -7.22 -10.66 11.34
C ILE A 23 -7.07 -10.43 9.84
N LYS A 24 -8.15 -10.64 9.10
CA LYS A 24 -8.20 -10.42 7.64
C LYS A 24 -8.63 -8.99 7.30
N PRO A 25 -7.71 -8.09 6.87
CA PRO A 25 -8.09 -6.79 6.35
C PRO A 25 -8.78 -6.91 4.98
N GLU A 26 -10.07 -6.65 4.93
CA GLU A 26 -10.87 -6.69 3.69
C GLU A 26 -10.73 -5.42 2.82
N SER A 27 -10.40 -4.27 3.42
CA SER A 27 -10.27 -3.00 2.68
C SER A 27 -9.20 -2.08 3.27
N ILE A 28 -8.37 -1.52 2.39
CA ILE A 28 -7.33 -0.54 2.73
C ILE A 28 -7.43 0.62 1.75
N VAL A 29 -7.93 1.76 2.23
CA VAL A 29 -8.03 2.99 1.44
C VAL A 29 -7.01 4.00 1.95
N SER A 30 -6.24 4.63 1.07
CA SER A 30 -5.21 5.60 1.47
C SER A 30 -5.22 6.81 0.56
N TYR A 31 -5.58 7.96 1.12
CA TYR A 31 -5.53 9.25 0.44
C TYR A 31 -4.26 10.00 0.83
N ASN A 32 -3.72 10.78 -0.10
CA ASN A 32 -2.59 11.67 0.13
C ASN A 32 -2.85 13.01 -0.56
N HIS A 33 -2.59 14.11 0.13
CA HIS A 33 -2.63 15.46 -0.44
C HIS A 33 -1.29 16.13 -0.21
N LEU A 34 -0.63 16.60 -1.27
CA LEU A 34 0.70 17.19 -1.24
C LEU A 34 0.67 18.55 -1.93
N GLY A 35 1.16 19.60 -1.25
CA GLY A 35 1.25 20.96 -1.80
C GLY A 35 2.65 21.35 -2.29
N ASN A 36 3.57 20.39 -2.37
CA ASN A 36 4.95 20.59 -2.83
C ASN A 36 5.11 20.16 -4.30
N ASN A 37 6.31 20.31 -4.86
CA ASN A 37 6.58 20.01 -6.27
C ASN A 37 6.38 18.52 -6.65
N ASP A 38 6.48 17.61 -5.67
CA ASP A 38 6.11 16.20 -5.88
C ASP A 38 4.59 16.06 -6.08
N GLY A 39 3.78 16.77 -5.30
CA GLY A 39 2.33 16.88 -5.50
C GLY A 39 1.96 17.45 -6.88
N TYR A 40 2.68 18.48 -7.33
CA TYR A 40 2.51 19.04 -8.67
C TYR A 40 2.88 18.02 -9.78
N ASN A 41 3.99 17.30 -9.64
CA ASN A 41 4.39 16.29 -10.62
C ASN A 41 3.40 15.11 -10.69
N LEU A 42 2.68 14.84 -9.60
CA LEU A 42 1.67 13.79 -9.51
C LEU A 42 0.30 14.17 -10.08
N THR A 43 0.11 15.41 -10.55
CA THR A 43 -1.09 15.75 -11.33
C THR A 43 -1.05 15.15 -12.73
N ALA A 44 0.14 14.77 -13.23
CA ALA A 44 0.30 14.09 -14.49
C ALA A 44 -0.08 12.59 -14.34
N PRO A 45 -1.00 12.06 -15.17
CA PRO A 45 -1.54 10.70 -14.99
C PRO A 45 -0.49 9.58 -15.03
N GLN A 46 0.57 9.72 -15.83
CA GLN A 46 1.62 8.70 -15.94
C GLN A 46 2.48 8.63 -14.66
N GLN A 47 2.81 9.79 -14.10
CA GLN A 47 3.56 9.93 -12.86
C GLN A 47 2.73 9.43 -11.67
N PHE A 48 1.43 9.73 -11.66
CA PHE A 48 0.48 9.19 -10.69
C PHE A 48 0.45 7.65 -10.75
N ARG A 49 0.32 7.07 -11.96
CA ARG A 49 0.24 5.62 -12.14
C ARG A 49 1.47 4.88 -11.61
N SER A 50 2.66 5.41 -11.86
CA SER A 50 3.92 4.82 -11.37
C SER A 50 3.98 4.77 -9.84
N LYS A 51 3.55 5.85 -9.17
CA LYS A 51 3.54 5.94 -7.70
C LYS A 51 2.39 5.18 -7.06
N GLU A 52 1.28 5.01 -7.78
CA GLU A 52 0.17 4.18 -7.36
C GLU A 52 0.57 2.70 -7.32
N ILE A 53 1.24 2.21 -8.37
CA ILE A 53 1.70 0.81 -8.42
C ILE A 53 2.67 0.51 -7.27
N SER A 54 3.67 1.37 -7.05
CA SER A 54 4.65 1.15 -5.97
C SER A 54 4.03 1.17 -4.57
N LYS A 55 2.99 1.98 -4.35
CA LYS A 55 2.28 2.08 -3.06
C LYS A 55 1.24 0.98 -2.83
N ARG A 56 0.68 0.38 -3.89
CA ARG A 56 -0.28 -0.73 -3.81
C ARG A 56 0.41 -2.05 -3.49
N ASN A 57 1.50 -2.36 -4.18
CA ASN A 57 2.18 -3.67 -4.08
C ASN A 57 2.79 -3.96 -2.70
N VAL A 58 2.74 -3.02 -1.76
CA VAL A 58 3.38 -3.14 -0.44
C VAL A 58 2.66 -4.13 0.50
N VAL A 59 1.43 -4.50 0.18
CA VAL A 59 0.63 -5.46 0.98
C VAL A 59 0.52 -6.84 0.34
N ASP A 60 0.96 -6.97 -0.92
CA ASP A 60 0.82 -8.20 -1.71
C ASP A 60 1.53 -9.38 -1.04
N ASP A 61 2.75 -9.17 -0.54
CA ASP A 61 3.52 -10.20 0.18
C ASP A 61 2.78 -10.70 1.44
N MET A 62 2.04 -9.83 2.13
CA MET A 62 1.31 -10.19 3.36
C MET A 62 0.01 -10.93 3.07
N VAL A 63 -0.63 -10.62 1.94
CA VAL A 63 -1.79 -11.37 1.46
C VAL A 63 -1.36 -12.77 1.01
N GLN A 64 -0.23 -12.87 0.30
CA GLN A 64 0.30 -14.14 -0.18
C GLN A 64 0.86 -15.05 0.93
N SER A 65 1.27 -14.48 2.07
CA SER A 65 1.87 -15.23 3.16
C SER A 65 0.86 -16.04 4.00
N ASN A 66 -0.42 -15.62 4.06
CA ASN A 66 -1.46 -16.30 4.82
C ASN A 66 -2.58 -16.83 3.91
N ARG A 67 -2.35 -18.02 3.34
CA ARG A 67 -3.30 -18.71 2.45
C ARG A 67 -4.56 -19.23 3.16
N ILE A 68 -4.57 -19.25 4.49
CA ILE A 68 -5.75 -19.65 5.29
C ILE A 68 -6.75 -18.49 5.30
N LEU A 69 -6.27 -17.26 5.50
CA LEU A 69 -7.12 -16.06 5.43
C LEU A 69 -7.47 -15.67 3.99
N TYR A 70 -6.57 -15.95 3.04
CA TYR A 70 -6.73 -15.59 1.62
C TYR A 70 -6.70 -16.83 0.73
N GLU A 71 -7.73 -17.67 0.86
CA GLU A 71 -7.92 -18.79 -0.06
C GLU A 71 -8.19 -18.26 -1.49
N PRO A 72 -7.59 -18.88 -2.53
CA PRO A 72 -7.97 -18.57 -3.91
C PRO A 72 -9.43 -19.00 -4.12
N GLY A 73 -10.27 -18.03 -4.51
CA GLY A 73 -11.68 -18.26 -4.81
C GLY A 73 -11.93 -19.08 -6.06
#